data_AF-A0A8T4VP84-F1
#
_entry.id   AF-A0A8T4VP84-F1
#
_cell.length_a   1.000
_cell.length_b   1.000
_cell.length_c   1.000
_cell.angle_alpha   90.00
_cell.angle_beta   90.00
_cell.angle_gamma   90.00
#
_symmetry.space_group_name_H-M   'P 1'
#
loop_
_entity.id
_entity.type
_entity.pdbx_description
1 polymer ?
#
loop_
_entity_poly.entity_id
_entity_poly.type
_entity_poly.pdbx_seq_one_letter_code
_entity_poly.pdbx_strand_id
1 'polypeptide(L)'
;MDFKKSSDYKSGIDYENILAGHLANMAIYRDKNPRMYASSIETLILMCPMEIREKAQKRMQELKIGGSDYTNLTTETIRLYDELWQYISVLLERQNLIFKTRYIKTYE
;
A
#
# COMPACT_ATOMS: atom_id res chain seq x y z
N MET A 1 -19.53 36.76 26.45
CA MET A 1 -18.37 36.04 25.90
C MET A 1 -18.90 34.87 25.11
N ASP A 2 -18.97 35.03 23.80
CA ASP A 2 -19.42 33.96 22.91
C ASP A 2 -18.28 32.95 22.71
N PHE A 3 -18.48 31.74 23.21
CA PHE A 3 -17.59 30.62 22.92
C PHE A 3 -17.88 30.14 21.49
N LYS A 4 -17.11 30.66 20.51
CA LYS A 4 -17.01 30.01 19.20
C LYS A 4 -16.34 28.66 19.39
N LYS A 5 -17.11 27.58 19.25
CA LYS A 5 -16.58 26.22 19.02
C LYS A 5 -15.72 26.28 17.75
N SER A 6 -14.38 26.28 17.89
CA SER A 6 -13.52 25.95 16.76
C SER A 6 -13.71 24.45 16.50
N SER A 7 -14.47 24.15 15.47
CA SER A 7 -14.47 22.83 14.86
C SER A 7 -13.15 22.71 14.09
N ASP A 8 -12.05 22.47 14.81
CA ASP A 8 -10.73 22.15 14.23
C ASP A 8 -10.68 20.70 13.71
N TYR A 9 -11.81 20.18 13.20
CA TYR A 9 -11.80 19.00 12.37
C TYR A 9 -11.15 19.37 11.04
N LYS A 10 -9.83 19.18 10.99
CA LYS A 10 -9.03 19.18 9.78
C LYS A 10 -9.80 18.45 8.68
N SER A 11 -9.86 19.10 7.51
CA SER A 11 -10.27 18.54 6.21
C SER A 11 -10.02 17.03 6.13
N GLY A 12 -10.98 16.28 5.58
CA GLY A 12 -10.89 14.83 5.43
C GLY A 12 -9.51 14.36 4.95
N ILE A 13 -9.04 13.24 5.50
CA ILE A 13 -7.74 12.66 5.17
C ILE A 13 -7.71 12.34 3.67
N ASP A 14 -6.74 12.90 2.95
CA ASP A 14 -6.53 12.66 1.53
C ASP A 14 -5.77 11.33 1.34
N TYR A 15 -6.52 10.23 1.42
CA TYR A 15 -5.98 8.89 1.29
C TYR A 15 -5.36 8.61 -0.08
N GLU A 16 -5.80 9.28 -1.15
CA GLU A 16 -5.25 9.10 -2.49
C GLU A 16 -3.81 9.63 -2.56
N ASN A 17 -3.59 10.84 -2.06
CA ASN A 17 -2.24 11.42 -2.01
C ASN A 17 -1.32 10.67 -1.05
N ILE A 18 -1.84 10.18 0.08
CA ILE A 18 -1.08 9.33 0.99
C ILE A 18 -0.65 8.03 0.31
N LEU A 19 -1.58 7.36 -0.39
CA LEU A 19 -1.28 6.14 -1.14
C LEU A 19 -0.24 6.40 -2.24
N ALA A 20 -0.41 7.47 -3.03
CA ALA A 20 0.54 7.83 -4.08
C ALA A 20 1.96 8.09 -3.52
N GLY A 21 2.07 8.84 -2.42
CA GLY A 21 3.34 9.08 -1.75
C GLY A 21 3.97 7.81 -1.19
N HIS A 22 3.17 6.92 -0.62
CA HIS A 22 3.64 5.62 -0.12
C HIS A 22 4.17 4.73 -1.26
N LEU A 23 3.46 4.65 -2.38
CA LEU A 23 3.88 3.88 -3.56
C LEU A 23 5.18 4.44 -4.18
N ALA A 24 5.34 5.76 -4.22
CA ALA A 24 6.57 6.39 -4.68
C ALA A 24 7.76 6.04 -3.77
N ASN A 25 7.56 6.07 -2.45
CA ASN A 25 8.58 5.68 -1.47
C ASN A 25 8.95 4.19 -1.61
N MET A 26 7.98 3.31 -1.79
CA MET A 26 8.21 1.88 -2.02
C MET A 26 9.12 1.63 -3.22
N ALA A 27 8.88 2.31 -4.34
CA ALA A 27 9.71 2.19 -5.53
C ALA A 27 11.17 2.61 -5.26
N ILE A 28 11.38 3.68 -4.48
CA ILE A 28 12.73 4.12 -4.09
C ILE A 28 13.40 3.11 -3.14
N TYR A 29 12.65 2.58 -2.18
CA TYR A 29 13.19 1.67 -1.17
C TYR A 29 13.58 0.31 -1.72
N ARG A 30 12.88 -0.18 -2.75
CA ARG A 30 13.18 -1.48 -3.35
C ARG A 30 14.67 -1.65 -3.68
N ASP A 31 15.28 -0.63 -4.27
CA ASP A 31 16.68 -0.70 -4.71
C ASP A 31 17.67 -0.18 -3.65
N LYS A 32 17.24 0.74 -2.78
CA LYS A 32 18.13 1.44 -1.84
C LYS A 32 18.09 0.92 -0.41
N ASN A 33 16.94 0.42 0.03
CA ASN A 33 16.72 -0.02 1.40
C ASN A 33 15.69 -1.16 1.45
N PRO A 34 16.13 -2.41 1.24
CA PRO A 34 15.24 -3.56 1.17
C PRO A 34 14.41 -3.79 2.44
N ARG A 35 14.90 -3.36 3.61
CA ARG A 35 14.16 -3.43 4.88
C ARG A 35 12.97 -2.48 4.89
N MET A 36 13.20 -1.23 4.49
CA MET A 36 12.13 -0.24 4.37
C MET A 36 11.12 -0.65 3.29
N TYR A 37 11.58 -1.31 2.22
CA TYR A 37 10.70 -1.85 1.19
C TYR A 37 9.75 -2.92 1.76
N ALA A 38 10.29 -3.95 2.42
CA ALA A 38 9.50 -5.01 3.05
C ALA A 38 8.50 -4.45 4.08
N SER A 39 8.97 -3.58 4.98
CA SER A 39 8.11 -2.92 5.98
C SER A 39 7.03 -2.04 5.33
N SER A 40 7.32 -1.39 4.20
CA SER A 40 6.35 -0.57 3.48
C SER A 40 5.25 -1.41 2.83
N ILE A 41 5.57 -2.60 2.32
CA ILE A 41 4.56 -3.54 1.79
C ILE A 41 3.64 -4.02 2.92
N GLU A 42 4.19 -4.40 4.07
CA GLU A 42 3.38 -4.82 5.21
C GLU A 42 2.52 -3.69 5.75
N THR A 43 3.06 -2.48 5.81
CA THR A 43 2.29 -1.28 6.18
C THR A 43 1.14 -1.03 5.19
N LEU A 44 1.38 -1.17 3.89
CA LEU A 44 0.35 -1.02 2.87
C LEU A 44 -0.81 -2.00 3.10
N ILE A 45 -0.50 -3.27 3.41
CA ILE A 45 -1.53 -4.29 3.71
C ILE A 45 -2.46 -3.82 4.83
N LEU A 46 -1.92 -3.25 5.91
CA LEU A 46 -2.71 -2.75 7.04
C LEU A 46 -3.62 -1.57 6.66
N MET A 47 -3.18 -0.75 5.71
CA MET A 47 -3.94 0.39 5.20
C MET A 47 -5.03 0.01 4.19
N CYS A 48 -4.93 -1.17 3.57
CA CYS A 48 -5.91 -1.64 2.59
C CYS A 48 -7.29 -1.94 3.21
N PRO A 49 -8.38 -1.85 2.42
CA PRO A 49 -9.70 -2.34 2.81
C PRO A 49 -9.66 -3.80 3.28
N MET A 50 -10.58 -4.16 4.18
CA MET A 50 -10.61 -5.48 4.86
C MET A 50 -10.47 -6.66 3.88
N GLU A 51 -11.21 -6.63 2.77
CA GLU A 51 -11.17 -7.71 1.77
C GLU A 51 -9.78 -7.89 1.12
N ILE A 52 -9.09 -6.78 0.79
CA ILE A 52 -7.74 -6.84 0.22
C ILE A 52 -6.74 -7.24 1.29
N ARG A 53 -6.90 -6.71 2.51
CA ARG A 53 -6.03 -6.99 3.65
C ARG A 53 -5.99 -8.47 3.98
N GLU A 54 -7.15 -9.11 4.12
CA GLU A 54 -7.26 -10.54 4.42
C GLU A 54 -6.58 -11.40 3.34
N LYS A 55 -6.84 -11.08 2.07
CA LYS A 55 -6.22 -11.77 0.92
C LYS A 55 -4.71 -11.61 0.91
N ALA A 56 -4.21 -10.39 1.13
CA ALA A 56 -2.78 -10.10 1.14
C ALA A 56 -2.07 -10.73 2.33
N GLN A 57 -2.67 -10.71 3.53
CA GLN A 57 -2.13 -11.40 4.71
C GLN A 57 -2.06 -12.92 4.49
N LYS A 58 -3.09 -13.52 3.90
CA LYS A 58 -3.06 -14.94 3.52
C LYS A 58 -1.94 -15.23 2.53
N ARG A 59 -1.77 -14.41 1.49
CA ARG A 59 -0.68 -14.58 0.51
C ARG A 59 0.69 -14.45 1.15
N MET A 60 0.87 -13.50 2.06
CA MET A 60 2.11 -13.32 2.81
C MET A 60 2.47 -14.57 3.65
N GLN A 61 1.47 -15.19 4.30
CA GLN A 61 1.63 -16.47 5.01
C GLN A 61 2.00 -17.62 4.06
N GLU A 62 1.35 -17.72 2.90
CA GLU A 62 1.66 -18.74 1.87
C GLU A 62 3.10 -18.63 1.36
N LEU A 63 3.59 -17.40 1.18
CA LEU A 63 4.96 -17.10 0.78
C LEU A 63 5.98 -17.29 1.91
N LYS A 64 5.52 -17.53 3.15
CA LYS A 64 6.35 -17.69 4.35
C LYS A 64 7.29 -16.51 4.60
N ILE A 65 6.79 -15.31 4.34
CA ILE A 65 7.47 -14.03 4.63
C ILE A 65 6.66 -13.22 5.65
N GLY A 66 7.22 -12.11 6.10
CA GLY A 66 6.60 -11.23 7.09
C GLY A 66 7.06 -11.50 8.52
N GLY A 67 6.94 -10.47 9.36
CA GLY A 67 7.40 -10.49 10.74
C GLY A 67 8.22 -9.25 11.10
N SER A 68 8.49 -9.07 12.39
CA SER A 68 9.15 -7.88 12.92
C SER A 68 10.66 -7.81 12.67
N ASP A 69 11.28 -8.89 12.16
CA ASP A 69 12.72 -8.93 11.92
C ASP A 69 13.08 -8.84 10.44
N TYR A 70 13.48 -7.64 10.03
CA TYR A 70 13.99 -7.34 8.69
C TYR A 70 15.54 -7.35 8.63
N THR A 71 16.24 -7.81 9.66
CA THR A 71 17.71 -7.63 9.71
C THR A 71 18.45 -8.36 8.60
N ASN A 72 17.96 -9.50 8.12
CA ASN A 72 18.65 -10.31 7.11
C ASN A 72 17.76 -10.68 5.91
N LEU A 73 17.26 -9.67 5.20
CA LEU A 73 16.53 -9.89 3.95
C LEU A 73 17.48 -10.35 2.85
N THR A 74 17.32 -11.60 2.40
CA THR A 74 18.07 -12.15 1.27
C THR A 74 17.44 -11.69 -0.05
N THR A 75 18.18 -11.82 -1.17
CA THR A 75 17.63 -11.56 -2.51
C THR A 75 16.37 -12.37 -2.79
N GLU A 76 16.32 -13.62 -2.34
CA GLU A 76 15.13 -14.46 -2.47
C GLU A 76 13.96 -13.90 -1.66
N THR A 77 14.21 -13.44 -0.43
CA THR A 77 13.17 -12.81 0.39
C THR A 77 12.61 -11.55 -0.30
N ILE A 78 13.46 -10.73 -0.93
CA ILE A 78 13.02 -9.55 -1.69
C ILE A 78 12.19 -9.95 -2.90
N ARG A 79 12.55 -11.03 -3.61
CA ARG A 79 11.75 -11.58 -4.72
C ARG A 79 10.35 -12.01 -4.25
N LEU A 80 10.23 -12.59 -3.06
CA LEU A 80 8.93 -12.94 -2.47
C LEU A 80 8.12 -11.70 -2.09
N TYR A 81 8.76 -10.63 -1.61
CA TYR A 81 8.09 -9.34 -1.39
C TYR A 81 7.64 -8.69 -2.71
N ASP A 82 8.42 -8.80 -3.79
CA ASP A 82 7.99 -8.36 -5.13
C ASP A 82 6.75 -9.12 -5.60
N GLU A 83 6.71 -10.44 -5.38
CA GLU A 83 5.56 -11.28 -5.71
C GLU A 83 4.32 -10.91 -4.89
N LEU A 84 4.50 -10.64 -3.59
CA LEU A 84 3.43 -10.14 -2.72
C LEU A 84 2.93 -8.77 -3.18
N TRP A 85 3.83 -7.86 -3.53
CA TRP A 85 3.49 -6.54 -4.06
C TRP A 85 2.68 -6.65 -5.35
N GLN A 86 3.11 -7.48 -6.30
CA GLN A 86 2.39 -7.71 -7.56
C GLN A 86 0.99 -8.28 -7.31
N TYR A 87 0.85 -9.19 -6.33
CA TYR A 87 -0.45 -9.70 -5.94
C TYR A 87 -1.38 -8.60 -5.40
N ILE A 88 -0.87 -7.76 -4.50
CA ILE A 88 -1.62 -6.63 -3.91
C ILE A 88 -2.00 -5.61 -4.99
N SER A 89 -1.09 -5.28 -5.91
CA SER A 89 -1.36 -4.30 -6.97
C SER A 89 -2.52 -4.73 -7.85
N VAL A 90 -2.62 -6.02 -8.20
CA VAL A 90 -3.76 -6.56 -8.96
C VAL A 90 -5.07 -6.43 -8.18
N LEU A 91 -5.06 -6.65 -6.85
CA LEU A 91 -6.26 -6.48 -6.03
C LEU A 91 -6.70 -5.01 -5.96
N LEU A 92 -5.74 -4.09 -5.78
CA LEU A 92 -5.99 -2.65 -5.75
C LEU A 92 -6.52 -2.15 -7.09
N GLU A 93 -5.95 -2.62 -8.21
CA GLU A 93 -6.39 -2.27 -9.56
C GLU A 93 -7.82 -2.76 -9.83
N ARG A 94 -8.15 -4.01 -9.46
CA ARG A 94 -9.50 -4.56 -9.60
C ARG A 94 -10.56 -3.79 -8.82
N GLN A 95 -10.17 -3.14 -7.73
CA GLN A 95 -11.05 -2.28 -6.95
C GLN A 95 -10.99 -0.79 -7.37
N ASN A 96 -10.29 -0.46 -8.46
CA ASN A 96 -10.05 0.91 -8.94
C ASN A 96 -9.40 1.84 -7.90
N LEU A 97 -8.64 1.29 -6.96
CA LEU A 97 -7.94 2.05 -5.92
C LEU A 97 -6.61 2.61 -6.40
N ILE A 98 -6.01 1.97 -7.40
CA ILE A 98 -4.85 2.46 -8.14
C ILE A 98 -5.14 2.36 -9.64
N PHE A 99 -4.37 3.08 -10.46
CA PHE A 99 -4.48 3.08 -11.92
C PHE A 99 -5.92 3.23 -12.42
N LYS A 100 -6.66 4.22 -11.90
CA LYS A 100 -8.04 4.52 -12.31
C LYS A 100 -8.12 4.60 -13.84
N THR A 101 -8.81 3.63 -14.46
CA THR A 101 -9.09 3.66 -15.90
C THR A 101 -9.97 4.88 -16.16
N ARG A 102 -9.39 5.97 -16.68
CA ARG A 102 -10.18 7.08 -17.18
C ARG A 102 -10.94 6.55 -18.39
N TYR A 103 -12.25 6.33 -18.25
CA TYR A 103 -13.12 6.19 -19.41
C TYR A 103 -12.95 7.45 -20.27
N ILE A 104 -12.24 7.32 -21.39
CA ILE A 104 -12.24 8.34 -22.43
C ILE A 104 -13.66 8.31 -22.98
N LYS A 105 -14.44 9.37 -22.74
CA LYS A 105 -15.70 9.57 -23.46
C LYS A 105 -15.36 9.68 -24.94
N THR A 106 -15.55 8.60 -25.70
CA THR A 106 -15.71 8.69 -27.14
C THR A 106 -17.06 9.35 -27.37
N TYR A 107 -17.04 10.57 -27.89
CA TYR A 107 -18.23 11.18 -28.46
C TYR A 107 -18.48 10.47 -29.79
N GLU A 108 -19.59 9.73 -29.88
CA GLU A 108 -20.21 9.35 -31.16
C GLU A 108 -21.10 10.49 -31.65
#